data_AF-A0A519CQX2-F1
#
_entry.id   AF-A0A519CQX2-F1
#
_cell.length_a   1.000
_cell.length_b   1.000
_cell.length_c   1.000
_cell.angle_alpha   90.00
_cell.angle_beta   90.00
_cell.angle_gamma   90.00
#
_symmetry.space_group_name_H-M   'P 1'
#
loop_
_entity.id
_entity.type
_entity.pdbx_description
1 polymer ?
#
loop_
_entity_poly.entity_id
_entity_poly.type
_entity_poly.pdbx_seq_one_letter_code
_entity_poly.pdbx_strand_id
1 'polypeptide(L)'
;MSGLVAEPIPFNGRCIVCDGSIKKGEMAIFDETSGHIHEKCYTVNLPESSTTEISIDDLYVGYEDKSNDLITKLTLEGNTDQKLLEFEANSPESTTKTIESISQSRNPELASLMKIRHNHTCQVCEIPTFKNKNGDYHYTESHHIIPRALGGLDKPSNILIVCANCHRKFDSGDDSTLLETYRILKQKNIIENFDSLKQYNAISENLFNQLSNLD
;
A
#
# COMPACT_ATOMS: atom_id res chain seq x y z
N MET A 1 21.39 -1.12 19.74
CA MET A 1 22.20 -2.05 18.93
C MET A 1 22.27 -3.39 19.64
N SER A 2 21.53 -4.38 19.13
CA SER A 2 21.85 -5.80 19.21
C SER A 2 20.86 -6.49 18.27
N GLY A 3 21.21 -6.52 16.97
CA GLY A 3 20.48 -7.34 16.02
C GLY A 3 20.58 -8.78 16.48
N LEU A 4 19.45 -9.47 16.56
CA LEU A 4 19.42 -10.90 16.81
C LEU A 4 20.05 -11.56 15.58
N VAL A 5 21.34 -11.88 15.68
CA VAL A 5 22.02 -12.74 14.71
C VAL A 5 21.42 -14.13 14.94
N ALA A 6 20.66 -14.63 13.97
CA ALA A 6 20.11 -15.98 14.04
C ALA A 6 21.25 -16.98 14.19
N GLU A 7 21.31 -17.65 15.35
CA GLU A 7 22.39 -18.59 15.64
C GLU A 7 22.28 -19.81 14.71
N PRO A 8 23.39 -20.20 14.05
CA PRO A 8 23.36 -21.36 13.17
C PRO A 8 22.98 -22.63 13.94
N ILE A 9 22.16 -23.48 13.33
CA ILE A 9 21.74 -24.77 13.89
C ILE A 9 22.17 -25.94 12.99
N PRO A 10 22.53 -27.10 13.55
CA PRO A 10 22.87 -28.28 12.75
C PRO A 10 21.62 -28.77 12.01
N PHE A 11 21.68 -28.78 10.68
CA PHE A 11 20.55 -29.13 9.81
C PHE A 11 20.97 -30.13 8.73
N ASN A 12 20.02 -30.92 8.24
CA ASN A 12 20.22 -31.84 7.12
C ASN A 12 19.07 -31.69 6.13
N GLY A 13 19.32 -31.05 5.00
CA GLY A 13 18.27 -30.72 4.04
C GLY A 13 18.79 -29.88 2.89
N ARG A 14 17.92 -29.11 2.23
CA ARG A 14 18.30 -28.24 1.12
C ARG A 14 18.37 -26.78 1.56
N CYS A 15 19.35 -26.06 1.03
CA CYS A 15 19.46 -24.61 1.15
C CYS A 15 18.48 -23.95 0.18
N ILE A 16 17.62 -23.05 0.66
CA ILE A 16 16.61 -22.42 -0.21
C ILE A 16 17.21 -21.43 -1.22
N VAL A 17 18.41 -20.89 -0.95
CA VAL A 17 19.03 -19.85 -1.78
C VAL A 17 19.74 -20.43 -2.98
N CYS A 18 20.43 -21.56 -2.83
CA CYS A 18 21.23 -22.16 -3.91
C CYS A 18 20.74 -23.55 -4.36
N ASP A 19 19.66 -24.06 -3.75
CA ASP A 19 19.12 -25.42 -3.91
C ASP A 19 20.13 -26.56 -3.63
N GLY A 20 21.29 -26.21 -3.08
CA GLY A 20 22.36 -27.12 -2.70
C GLY A 20 22.04 -27.89 -1.42
N SER A 21 22.61 -29.09 -1.27
CA SER A 21 22.43 -29.90 -0.06
C SER A 21 23.26 -29.37 1.12
N ILE A 22 22.63 -29.24 2.29
CA ILE A 22 23.25 -29.01 3.60
C ILE A 22 23.45 -30.38 4.23
N LYS A 23 24.71 -30.81 4.39
CA LYS A 23 25.02 -32.16 4.86
C LYS A 23 24.81 -32.27 6.37
N LYS A 24 24.45 -33.46 6.83
CA LYS A 24 24.28 -33.79 8.25
C LYS A 24 25.53 -33.38 9.07
N GLY A 25 25.34 -32.42 9.98
CA GLY A 25 26.40 -31.86 10.83
C GLY A 25 26.94 -30.51 10.35
N GLU A 26 26.51 -30.02 9.19
CA GLU A 26 26.78 -28.64 8.75
C GLU A 26 25.80 -27.66 9.42
N MET A 27 26.32 -26.47 9.73
CA MET A 27 25.55 -25.40 10.37
C MET A 27 24.77 -24.62 9.32
N ALA A 28 23.48 -24.41 9.56
CA ALA A 28 22.59 -23.63 8.69
C ALA A 28 21.94 -22.49 9.48
N ILE A 29 21.75 -21.36 8.82
CA ILE A 29 21.00 -20.23 9.38
C ILE A 29 19.52 -20.48 9.06
N PHE A 30 18.69 -20.44 10.09
CA PHE A 30 17.25 -20.57 9.94
C PHE A 30 16.61 -19.18 9.84
N ASP A 31 15.98 -18.92 8.70
CA ASP A 31 15.15 -17.74 8.50
C ASP A 31 13.68 -18.17 8.54
N GLU A 32 12.85 -17.50 9.35
CA GLU A 32 11.45 -17.88 9.55
C GLU A 32 10.58 -17.71 8.29
N THR A 33 11.03 -16.90 7.32
CA THR A 33 10.30 -16.64 6.07
C THR A 33 10.78 -17.51 4.91
N SER A 34 12.05 -17.93 4.94
CA SER A 34 12.74 -18.57 3.82
C SER A 34 13.25 -19.98 4.15
N GLY A 35 13.24 -20.41 5.40
CA GLY A 35 13.75 -21.72 5.80
C GLY A 35 15.28 -21.76 5.95
N HIS A 36 15.90 -22.93 5.75
CA HIS A 36 17.32 -23.12 6.06
C HIS A 36 18.25 -22.69 4.91
N ILE A 37 19.29 -21.95 5.26
CA ILE A 37 20.26 -21.34 4.33
C ILE A 37 21.68 -21.72 4.77
N HIS A 38 22.61 -22.00 3.84
CA HIS A 38 24.03 -22.16 4.18
C HIS A 38 24.58 -20.85 4.77
N GLU A 39 25.47 -20.93 5.76
CA GLU A 39 26.17 -19.75 6.32
C GLU A 39 26.84 -18.89 5.22
N LYS A 40 27.51 -19.55 4.26
CA LYS A 40 28.12 -18.89 3.10
C LYS A 40 27.12 -18.28 2.11
N CYS A 41 25.86 -18.68 2.12
CA CYS A 41 24.80 -18.16 1.26
C CYS A 41 24.04 -17.00 1.92
N TYR A 42 24.20 -16.83 3.24
CA TYR A 42 23.63 -15.71 3.98
C TYR A 42 24.41 -14.42 3.74
N THR A 43 25.74 -14.48 3.67
CA THR A 43 26.60 -13.29 3.47
C THR A 43 26.56 -12.71 2.06
N VAL A 44 26.16 -13.49 1.06
CA VAL A 44 25.98 -13.01 -0.34
C VAL A 44 24.64 -12.28 -0.51
N ASN A 45 23.76 -12.35 0.50
CA ASN A 45 22.46 -11.67 0.55
C ASN A 45 22.39 -10.58 1.64
N LEU A 46 23.52 -10.08 2.13
CA LEU A 46 23.48 -8.79 2.83
C LEU A 46 23.05 -7.77 1.78
N PRO A 47 21.89 -7.09 1.92
CA PRO A 47 21.46 -6.15 0.92
C PRO A 47 22.46 -4.98 0.92
N GLU A 48 23.36 -4.98 -0.06
CA GLU A 48 24.04 -3.75 -0.46
C GLU A 48 22.96 -2.76 -0.85
N SER A 49 23.09 -1.55 -0.28
CA SER A 49 22.34 -0.34 -0.59
C SER A 49 22.27 -0.13 -2.11
N SER A 50 21.29 -0.75 -2.77
CA SER A 50 20.90 -0.41 -4.11
C SER A 50 19.82 0.65 -4.01
N THR A 51 20.20 1.87 -4.38
CA THR A 51 19.28 2.95 -4.73
C THR A 51 18.41 2.44 -5.88
N THR A 52 17.33 1.76 -5.53
CA THR A 52 16.32 1.28 -6.47
C THR A 52 15.17 2.27 -6.41
N GLU A 53 14.89 2.83 -7.59
CA GLU A 53 13.89 3.86 -7.84
C GLU A 53 12.54 3.46 -7.25
N ILE A 54 11.88 4.47 -6.69
CA ILE A 54 10.58 4.40 -6.02
C ILE A 54 9.59 3.68 -6.95
N SER A 55 9.10 2.52 -6.49
CA SER A 55 8.03 1.77 -7.15
C SER A 55 6.76 2.60 -7.19
N ILE A 56 6.40 3.02 -8.40
CA ILE A 56 5.28 3.90 -8.76
C ILE A 56 3.89 3.24 -8.64
N ASP A 57 3.82 2.03 -8.09
CA ASP A 57 2.63 1.17 -8.11
C ASP A 57 1.81 1.17 -6.81
N ASP A 58 2.32 1.83 -5.75
CA ASP A 58 1.45 2.31 -4.65
C ASP A 58 0.76 3.64 -5.02
N LEU A 59 1.11 4.26 -6.15
CA LEU A 59 0.26 5.26 -6.80
C LEU A 59 -0.69 4.55 -7.77
N TYR A 60 -1.89 4.24 -7.28
CA TYR A 60 -3.07 4.22 -8.13
C TYR A 60 -3.04 5.52 -8.95
N VAL A 61 -2.70 5.40 -10.25
CA VAL A 61 -2.42 6.49 -11.21
C VAL A 61 -2.63 7.82 -10.55
N GLY A 62 -1.55 8.38 -9.98
CA GLY A 62 -1.61 9.70 -9.36
C GLY A 62 -2.41 10.58 -10.29
N TYR A 63 -3.60 10.99 -9.85
CA TYR A 63 -4.20 12.21 -10.35
C TYR A 63 -3.10 13.22 -10.06
N GLU A 64 -2.28 13.51 -11.06
CA GLU A 64 -1.11 14.35 -10.88
C GLU A 64 -1.61 15.59 -10.14
N ASP A 65 -1.02 15.95 -8.99
CA ASP A 65 -1.43 17.15 -8.24
C ASP A 65 -1.42 18.42 -9.11
N LYS A 66 -0.78 18.34 -10.29
CA LYS A 66 -0.92 19.27 -11.42
C LYS A 66 -2.37 19.58 -11.79
N SER A 67 -3.31 18.65 -11.57
CA SER A 67 -4.75 18.87 -11.74
C SER A 67 -5.23 19.98 -10.82
N ASN A 68 -4.84 19.98 -9.54
CA ASN A 68 -5.26 21.01 -8.59
C ASN A 68 -4.60 22.37 -8.91
N ASP A 69 -3.33 22.37 -9.31
CA ASP A 69 -2.64 23.59 -9.74
C ASP A 69 -3.30 24.21 -10.99
N LEU A 70 -3.62 23.38 -11.98
CA LEU A 70 -4.28 23.82 -13.21
C LEU A 70 -5.71 24.30 -12.94
N ILE A 71 -6.47 23.57 -12.10
CA ILE A 71 -7.81 23.98 -11.67
C ILE A 71 -7.74 25.34 -10.97
N THR A 72 -6.77 25.53 -10.06
CA THR A 72 -6.59 26.80 -9.35
C THR A 72 -6.30 27.93 -10.33
N LYS A 73 -5.37 27.71 -11.25
CA LYS A 73 -5.04 28.68 -12.30
C LYS A 73 -6.26 29.02 -13.16
N LEU A 74 -6.97 28.03 -13.68
CA LEU A 74 -8.15 28.25 -14.53
C LEU A 74 -9.28 28.95 -13.77
N THR A 75 -9.44 28.66 -12.48
CA THR A 75 -10.41 29.34 -11.61
C THR A 75 -10.05 30.82 -11.45
N LEU A 76 -8.78 31.15 -11.25
CA LEU A 76 -8.30 32.53 -11.16
C LEU A 76 -8.44 33.30 -12.47
N GLU A 77 -8.22 32.64 -13.61
CA GLU A 77 -8.35 33.24 -14.94
C GLU A 77 -9.81 33.52 -15.34
N GLY A 78 -10.77 32.79 -14.76
CA GLY A 78 -12.18 32.88 -15.10
C GLY A 78 -12.49 32.46 -16.55
N ASN A 79 -13.70 32.79 -17.03
CA ASN A 79 -14.19 32.50 -18.38
C ASN A 79 -14.17 31.02 -18.76
N THR A 80 -14.39 30.13 -17.78
CA THR A 80 -14.41 28.67 -17.98
C THR A 80 -15.39 28.26 -19.07
N ASP A 81 -16.58 28.86 -19.09
CA ASP A 81 -17.63 28.52 -20.06
C ASP A 81 -17.23 28.89 -21.48
N GLN A 82 -16.60 30.05 -21.67
CA GLN A 82 -16.09 30.46 -22.98
C GLN A 82 -14.98 29.52 -23.46
N LYS A 83 -14.04 29.18 -22.58
CA LYS A 83 -12.96 28.23 -22.91
C LYS A 83 -13.51 26.85 -23.28
N LEU A 84 -14.55 26.38 -22.60
CA LEU A 84 -15.21 25.11 -22.93
C LEU A 84 -15.85 25.17 -24.33
N LEU A 85 -16.54 26.26 -24.66
CA LEU A 85 -17.11 26.47 -26.00
C LEU A 85 -16.03 26.51 -27.09
N GLU A 86 -14.88 27.12 -26.81
CA GLU A 86 -13.73 27.13 -27.73
C GLU A 86 -13.14 25.72 -27.95
N PHE A 87 -13.11 24.88 -26.92
CA PHE A 87 -12.68 23.48 -27.03
C PHE A 87 -13.67 22.61 -27.81
N GLU A 88 -14.97 22.81 -27.63
CA GLU A 88 -15.99 22.11 -28.42
C GLU A 88 -15.88 22.50 -29.90
N ALA A 89 -15.69 23.79 -30.19
CA ALA A 89 -15.51 24.30 -31.55
C ALA A 89 -14.20 23.84 -32.21
N ASN A 90 -13.15 23.62 -31.41
CA ASN A 90 -11.81 23.24 -31.87
C ASN A 90 -11.34 21.96 -31.18
N SER A 91 -12.10 20.87 -31.34
CA SER A 91 -11.79 19.59 -30.71
C SER A 91 -10.39 19.10 -31.13
N PRO A 92 -9.43 18.97 -30.19
CA PRO A 92 -8.08 18.53 -30.51
C PRO A 92 -8.08 17.09 -31.00
N GLU A 93 -7.17 16.76 -31.93
CA GLU A 93 -6.97 15.37 -32.35
C GLU A 93 -6.53 14.51 -31.17
N SER A 94 -7.18 13.36 -31.00
CA SER A 94 -6.84 12.41 -29.95
C SER A 94 -5.44 11.84 -30.21
N THR A 95 -4.52 12.05 -29.26
CA THR A 95 -3.18 11.46 -29.30
C THR A 95 -3.14 10.18 -28.48
N THR A 96 -2.61 9.10 -29.06
CA THR A 96 -2.39 7.84 -28.35
C THR A 96 -0.95 7.77 -27.85
N LYS A 97 -0.77 7.50 -26.56
CA LYS A 97 0.53 7.14 -25.97
C LYS A 97 0.47 5.70 -25.46
N THR A 98 1.47 4.90 -25.82
CA THR A 98 1.66 3.56 -25.25
C THR A 98 2.41 3.70 -23.93
N ILE A 99 1.86 3.11 -22.86
CA ILE A 99 2.47 3.08 -21.53
C ILE A 99 2.74 1.62 -21.19
N GLU A 100 4.01 1.27 -21.00
CA GLU A 100 4.41 -0.01 -20.41
C GLU A 100 4.53 0.18 -18.90
N SER A 101 3.78 -0.61 -18.12
CA SER A 101 3.83 -0.60 -16.65
C SER A 101 4.10 -2.01 -16.13
N ILE A 102 5.00 -2.11 -15.16
CA ILE A 102 5.29 -3.35 -14.44
C ILE A 102 4.45 -3.31 -13.18
N SER A 103 3.38 -4.10 -13.12
CA SER A 103 2.57 -4.20 -11.92
C SER A 103 2.98 -5.35 -11.02
N GLN A 104 3.23 -5.09 -9.75
CA GLN A 104 3.35 -6.16 -8.75
C GLN A 104 1.94 -6.58 -8.33
N SER A 105 1.51 -7.76 -8.78
CA SER A 105 0.19 -8.30 -8.46
C SER A 105 0.02 -8.44 -6.94
N ARG A 106 -0.98 -7.74 -6.38
CA ARG A 106 -1.51 -7.97 -5.03
C ARG A 106 -1.97 -9.42 -4.91
N ASN A 107 -1.95 -10.04 -3.73
CA ASN A 107 -2.54 -11.37 -3.56
C ASN A 107 -4.08 -11.28 -3.74
N PRO A 108 -4.62 -11.75 -4.88
CA PRO A 108 -6.04 -11.55 -5.19
C PRO A 108 -6.94 -12.41 -4.30
N GLU A 109 -6.43 -13.54 -3.81
CA GLU A 109 -7.15 -14.44 -2.92
C GLU A 109 -7.32 -13.79 -1.54
N LEU A 110 -6.24 -13.26 -0.96
CA LEU A 110 -6.29 -12.55 0.31
C LEU A 110 -7.24 -11.34 0.24
N ALA A 111 -7.13 -10.52 -0.81
CA ALA A 111 -8.01 -9.39 -1.01
C ALA A 111 -9.49 -9.82 -1.09
N SER A 112 -9.78 -10.92 -1.80
CA SER A 112 -11.14 -11.46 -1.93
C SER A 112 -11.68 -12.00 -0.60
N LEU A 113 -10.85 -12.73 0.16
CA LEU A 113 -11.20 -13.23 1.49
C LEU A 113 -11.50 -12.10 2.46
N MET A 114 -10.72 -11.02 2.42
CA MET A 114 -10.97 -9.82 3.22
C MET A 114 -12.31 -9.16 2.84
N LYS A 115 -12.62 -9.01 1.55
CA LYS A 115 -13.91 -8.45 1.11
C LYS A 115 -15.10 -9.29 1.59
N ILE A 116 -15.00 -10.61 1.50
CA ILE A 116 -16.01 -11.54 2.02
C ILE A 116 -16.15 -11.40 3.53
N ARG A 117 -15.03 -11.41 4.27
CA ARG A 117 -15.00 -11.26 5.74
C ARG A 117 -15.71 -10.00 6.22
N HIS A 118 -15.53 -8.89 5.49
CA HIS A 118 -16.14 -7.61 5.83
C HIS A 118 -17.48 -7.37 5.12
N ASN A 119 -18.10 -8.42 4.55
CA ASN A 119 -19.38 -8.35 3.85
C ASN A 119 -19.45 -7.18 2.85
N HIS A 120 -18.35 -6.94 2.13
CA HIS A 120 -18.23 -5.83 1.18
C HIS A 120 -18.61 -4.45 1.78
N THR A 121 -18.32 -4.23 3.06
CA THR A 121 -18.62 -3.00 3.78
C THR A 121 -17.35 -2.22 4.05
N CYS A 122 -17.39 -0.90 3.82
CA CYS A 122 -16.28 0.00 4.10
C CYS A 122 -16.02 0.06 5.61
N GLN A 123 -14.80 -0.26 6.04
CA GLN A 123 -14.42 -0.26 7.46
C GLN A 123 -14.28 1.16 8.04
N VAL A 124 -14.21 2.20 7.19
CA VAL A 124 -14.19 3.61 7.61
C VAL A 124 -15.61 4.15 7.76
N CYS A 125 -16.33 4.36 6.65
CA CYS A 125 -17.61 5.04 6.67
C CYS A 125 -18.85 4.14 6.79
N GLU A 126 -18.72 2.83 6.59
CA GLU A 126 -19.83 1.85 6.60
C GLU A 126 -20.99 2.14 5.62
N ILE A 127 -20.83 3.14 4.74
CA ILE A 127 -21.82 3.47 3.71
C ILE A 127 -21.77 2.40 2.61
N PRO A 128 -22.90 1.74 2.29
CA PRO A 128 -22.98 0.81 1.17
C PRO A 128 -22.69 1.50 -0.16
N THR A 129 -21.95 0.83 -1.05
CA THR A 129 -21.61 1.35 -2.37
C THR A 129 -22.57 0.83 -3.44
N PHE A 130 -22.28 1.00 -4.73
CA PHE A 130 -23.06 0.37 -5.80
C PHE A 130 -22.80 -1.14 -5.87
N LYS A 131 -23.79 -1.91 -6.35
CA LYS A 131 -23.61 -3.34 -6.63
C LYS A 131 -22.75 -3.53 -7.87
N ASN A 132 -21.81 -4.46 -7.81
CA ASN A 132 -20.95 -4.74 -8.96
C ASN A 132 -21.75 -5.44 -10.08
N LYS A 133 -21.25 -5.39 -11.33
CA LYS A 133 -21.94 -5.99 -12.50
C LYS A 133 -21.99 -7.52 -12.46
N ASN A 134 -21.10 -8.17 -11.69
CA ASN A 134 -20.81 -9.60 -11.77
C ASN A 134 -21.19 -10.38 -10.50
N GLY A 135 -21.99 -9.78 -9.61
CA GLY A 135 -22.36 -10.37 -8.33
C GLY A 135 -23.17 -9.38 -7.49
N ASP A 136 -24.08 -9.91 -6.67
CA ASP A 136 -24.95 -9.13 -5.79
C ASP A 136 -24.22 -8.40 -4.64
N TYR A 137 -22.91 -8.21 -4.77
CA TYR A 137 -22.04 -7.62 -3.76
C TYR A 137 -21.77 -6.14 -4.02
N HIS A 138 -21.67 -5.38 -2.94
CA HIS A 138 -21.25 -3.98 -2.98
C HIS A 138 -19.77 -3.86 -3.44
N TYR A 139 -19.48 -2.80 -4.21
CA TYR A 139 -18.14 -2.48 -4.66
C TYR A 139 -17.25 -1.99 -3.52
N THR A 140 -16.10 -2.65 -3.31
CA THR A 140 -15.09 -2.22 -2.36
C THR A 140 -13.68 -2.51 -2.87
N GLU A 141 -12.73 -1.77 -2.33
CA GLU A 141 -11.31 -1.81 -2.66
C GLU A 141 -10.51 -2.26 -1.42
N SER A 142 -9.38 -2.92 -1.64
CA SER A 142 -8.43 -3.25 -0.58
C SER A 142 -7.36 -2.15 -0.50
N HIS A 143 -7.08 -1.68 0.71
CA HIS A 143 -6.05 -0.67 0.98
C HIS A 143 -5.10 -1.17 2.06
N HIS A 144 -3.79 -1.03 1.87
CA HIS A 144 -2.81 -1.43 2.89
C HIS A 144 -2.67 -0.32 3.93
N ILE A 145 -2.77 -0.65 5.23
CA ILE A 145 -2.61 0.32 6.33
C ILE A 145 -1.19 0.90 6.32
N ILE A 146 -0.21 0.01 6.20
CA ILE A 146 1.18 0.34 5.90
C ILE A 146 1.37 0.02 4.42
N PRO A 147 1.63 1.01 3.56
CA PRO A 147 1.89 0.82 2.13
C PRO A 147 3.00 -0.20 1.88
N ARG A 148 2.88 -0.96 0.78
CA ARG A 148 3.89 -1.98 0.42
C ARG A 148 5.23 -1.34 0.06
N ALA A 149 5.20 -0.17 -0.57
CA ALA A 149 6.38 0.64 -0.86
C ALA A 149 7.16 1.04 0.40
N LEU A 150 6.48 1.11 1.55
CA LEU A 150 7.09 1.38 2.85
C LEU A 150 7.48 0.10 3.60
N GLY A 151 7.29 -1.08 3.02
CA GLY A 151 7.60 -2.37 3.66
C GLY A 151 6.42 -3.03 4.37
N GLY A 152 5.20 -2.57 4.13
CA GLY A 152 3.99 -3.20 4.64
C GLY A 152 3.77 -4.60 4.06
N LEU A 153 3.46 -5.56 4.94
CA LEU A 153 3.24 -6.96 4.56
C LEU A 153 1.83 -7.19 4.00
N ASP A 154 1.70 -8.13 3.06
CA ASP A 154 0.40 -8.56 2.51
C ASP A 154 -0.26 -9.59 3.45
N LYS A 155 -0.74 -9.10 4.60
CA LYS A 155 -1.36 -9.91 5.65
C LYS A 155 -2.73 -9.32 6.05
N PRO A 156 -3.66 -10.12 6.59
CA PRO A 156 -4.98 -9.64 6.98
C PRO A 156 -4.97 -8.40 7.88
N SER A 157 -4.06 -8.30 8.85
CA SER A 157 -4.00 -7.15 9.76
C SER A 157 -3.42 -5.88 9.16
N ASN A 158 -2.88 -5.94 7.93
CA ASN A 158 -2.40 -4.77 7.21
C ASN A 158 -3.33 -4.38 6.05
N ILE A 159 -4.51 -5.00 5.90
CA ILE A 159 -5.43 -4.76 4.78
C ILE A 159 -6.77 -4.24 5.33
N LEU A 160 -7.22 -3.12 4.76
CA LEU A 160 -8.55 -2.56 4.95
C LEU A 160 -9.41 -2.82 3.71
N ILE A 161 -10.70 -3.01 3.95
CA ILE A 161 -11.75 -2.96 2.94
C ILE A 161 -12.44 -1.60 3.01
N VAL A 162 -12.35 -0.83 1.93
CA VAL A 162 -12.81 0.55 1.86
C VAL A 162 -13.64 0.82 0.60
N CYS A 163 -14.48 1.84 0.62
CA CYS A 163 -15.09 2.36 -0.59
C CYS A 163 -14.09 3.25 -1.36
N ALA A 164 -14.34 3.49 -2.65
CA ALA A 164 -13.47 4.33 -3.49
C ALA A 164 -13.18 5.71 -2.86
N ASN A 165 -14.20 6.33 -2.23
CA ASN A 165 -14.03 7.64 -1.57
C ASN A 165 -13.07 7.55 -0.37
N CYS A 166 -13.26 6.58 0.53
CA CYS A 166 -12.37 6.43 1.69
C CYS A 166 -10.97 5.98 1.26
N HIS A 167 -10.85 5.21 0.18
CA HIS A 167 -9.55 4.89 -0.39
C HIS A 167 -8.81 6.16 -0.82
N ARG A 168 -9.47 7.07 -1.56
CA ARG A 168 -8.88 8.35 -1.97
C ARG A 168 -8.56 9.27 -0.78
N LYS A 169 -9.28 9.16 0.34
CA LYS A 169 -8.93 9.91 1.57
C LYS A 169 -7.55 9.54 2.10
N PHE A 170 -7.14 8.26 2.01
CA PHE A 170 -5.79 7.84 2.40
C PHE A 170 -4.73 8.32 1.42
N ASP A 171 -5.02 8.24 0.12
CA ASP A 171 -4.03 8.52 -0.92
C ASP A 171 -3.84 10.01 -1.20
N SER A 172 -4.89 10.83 -1.04
CA SER A 172 -4.91 12.23 -1.50
C SER A 172 -5.62 13.17 -0.55
N GLY A 173 -5.96 12.71 0.66
CA GLY A 173 -6.56 13.57 1.69
C GLY A 173 -5.54 14.56 2.23
N ASP A 174 -6.01 15.76 2.57
CA ASP A 174 -5.22 16.69 3.38
C ASP A 174 -5.04 16.18 4.82
N ASP A 175 -4.21 16.86 5.61
CA ASP A 175 -3.93 16.49 7.00
C ASP A 175 -5.21 16.33 7.85
N SER A 176 -6.22 17.18 7.60
CA SER A 176 -7.49 17.12 8.34
C SER A 176 -8.31 15.87 7.99
N THR A 177 -8.33 15.53 6.70
CA THR A 177 -9.01 14.36 6.15
C THR A 177 -8.35 13.08 6.62
N LEU A 178 -7.01 13.05 6.62
CA LEU A 178 -6.24 11.92 7.13
C LEU A 178 -6.46 11.77 8.64
N LEU A 179 -6.42 12.87 9.41
CA LEU A 179 -6.70 12.84 10.85
C LEU A 179 -8.07 12.24 11.17
N GLU A 180 -9.12 12.71 10.51
CA GLU A 180 -10.47 12.17 10.70
C GLU A 180 -10.52 10.67 10.34
N THR A 181 -9.92 10.30 9.21
CA THR A 181 -9.94 8.92 8.71
C THR A 181 -9.22 7.96 9.67
N TYR A 182 -8.00 8.31 10.09
CA TYR A 182 -7.23 7.50 11.04
C TYR A 182 -7.84 7.51 12.44
N ARG A 183 -8.50 8.60 12.85
CA ARG A 183 -9.26 8.65 14.12
C ARG A 183 -10.38 7.61 14.13
N ILE A 184 -11.12 7.48 13.04
CA ILE A 184 -12.17 6.45 12.92
C ILE A 184 -11.56 5.05 13.04
N LEU A 185 -10.44 4.78 12.35
CA LEU A 185 -9.75 3.49 12.46
C LEU A 185 -9.29 3.17 13.88
N LYS A 186 -8.76 4.17 14.59
CA LYS A 186 -8.35 4.06 16.00
C LYS A 186 -9.55 3.76 16.91
N GLN A 187 -10.64 4.52 16.78
CA GLN A 187 -11.86 4.34 17.57
C GLN A 187 -12.51 2.97 17.37
N LYS A 188 -12.40 2.41 16.15
CA LYS A 188 -12.89 1.07 15.82
C LYS A 188 -11.91 -0.05 16.22
N ASN A 189 -10.77 0.29 16.82
CA ASN A 189 -9.70 -0.65 17.19
C ASN A 189 -9.24 -1.54 16.02
N ILE A 190 -9.19 -0.98 14.81
CA ILE A 190 -8.78 -1.72 13.60
C ILE A 190 -7.25 -1.83 13.51
N ILE A 191 -6.54 -0.81 14.00
CA ILE A 191 -5.08 -0.75 13.94
C ILE A 191 -4.50 -1.46 15.15
N GLU A 192 -4.01 -2.68 14.97
CA GLU A 192 -3.46 -3.51 16.05
C GLU A 192 -2.22 -2.88 16.72
N ASN A 193 -1.34 -2.28 15.92
CA ASN A 193 -0.13 -1.63 16.39
C ASN A 193 -0.06 -0.19 15.87
N PHE A 194 -0.59 0.76 16.64
CA PHE A 194 -0.63 2.16 16.24
C PHE A 194 0.78 2.76 16.02
N ASP A 195 1.76 2.36 16.83
CA ASP A 195 3.14 2.84 16.74
C ASP A 195 3.82 2.45 15.41
N SER A 196 3.37 1.36 14.78
CA SER A 196 3.90 0.92 13.49
C SER A 196 3.64 1.94 12.37
N LEU A 197 2.58 2.75 12.45
CA LEU A 197 2.31 3.77 11.44
C LEU A 197 3.44 4.81 11.37
N LYS A 198 4.00 5.17 12.53
CA LYS A 198 5.15 6.07 12.63
C LYS A 198 6.45 5.36 12.29
N GLN A 199 6.65 4.13 12.79
CA GLN A 199 7.86 3.34 12.51
C GLN A 199 8.11 3.16 11.01
N TYR A 200 7.05 2.94 10.24
CA TYR A 200 7.11 2.73 8.79
C TYR A 200 6.92 4.02 7.99
N ASN A 201 6.84 5.19 8.65
CA ASN A 201 6.55 6.47 8.00
C ASN A 201 5.25 6.46 7.16
N ALA A 202 4.27 5.64 7.54
CA ALA A 202 2.96 5.55 6.87
C ALA A 202 2.11 6.80 7.11
N ILE A 203 2.37 7.53 8.20
CA ILE A 203 1.78 8.84 8.49
C ILE A 203 2.84 9.83 8.97
N SER A 204 2.55 11.13 8.85
CA SER A 204 3.45 12.18 9.35
C SER A 204 3.56 12.17 10.87
N GLU A 205 4.69 12.65 11.38
CA GLU A 205 4.94 12.80 12.82
C GLU A 205 3.87 13.67 13.49
N ASN A 206 3.46 14.77 12.83
CA ASN A 206 2.41 15.65 13.33
C ASN A 206 1.07 14.91 13.46
N LEU A 207 0.68 14.18 12.42
CA LEU A 207 -0.55 13.39 12.40
C LEU A 207 -0.54 12.29 13.48
N PHE A 208 0.57 11.57 13.63
CA PHE A 208 0.75 10.58 14.68
C PHE A 208 0.55 11.18 16.07
N ASN A 209 1.20 12.32 16.36
CA ASN A 209 1.10 12.97 17.66
C ASN A 209 -0.32 13.46 17.96
N GLN A 210 -1.01 14.02 16.97
CA GLN A 210 -2.42 14.42 17.13
C GLN A 210 -3.30 13.22 17.45
N LEU A 211 -3.13 12.09 16.76
CA LEU A 211 -3.89 10.87 17.00
C LEU A 211 -3.58 10.22 18.35
N SER A 212 -2.33 10.23 18.79
CA SER A 212 -1.92 9.67 20.08
C SER A 212 -2.54 10.40 21.28
N ASN A 213 -2.78 11.70 21.14
CA ASN A 213 -3.40 12.54 22.18
C ASN A 213 -4.93 12.51 22.18
N LEU A 214 -5.55 11.75 21.27
CA LEU A 214 -7.00 11.53 21.26
C LEU A 214 -7.32 10.30 22.11
N ASP A 215 -7.88 10.55 23.29
CA ASP A 215 -8.48 9.54 24.18
C ASP A 215 -9.65 8.80 23.51
#